data_AF-A0A9E2GA47-F1
#
_entry.id   AF-A0A9E2GA47-F1
#
_cell.length_a   1.000
_cell.length_b   1.000
_cell.length_c   1.000
_cell.angle_alpha   90.00
_cell.angle_beta   90.00
_cell.angle_gamma   90.00
#
_symmetry.space_group_name_H-M   'P 1'
#
loop_
_entity.id
_entity.type
_entity.pdbx_description
1 polymer ?
#
loop_
_entity_poly.entity_id
_entity_poly.type
_entity_poly.pdbx_seq_one_letter_code
_entity_poly.pdbx_strand_id
1 'polypeptide(L)' 'MKKKEIVTNQMKYEYSAKVVFNLYMDKLITEDEYRIILTRLKAHYKIIQSND' A
#
# COMPACT_ATOMS: atom_id res chain seq x y z
N MET A 1 -25.10 -2.42 19.58
CA MET A 1 -23.97 -1.51 19.29
C MET A 1 -23.39 -1.82 17.92
N LYS A 2 -23.38 -0.88 16.97
CA LYS A 2 -22.61 -1.06 15.73
C LYS A 2 -21.13 -0.99 16.09
N LYS A 3 -20.38 -2.09 15.91
CA LYS A 3 -18.92 -2.08 16.07
C LYS A 3 -18.37 -1.06 15.07
N LYS A 4 -17.75 0.02 15.55
CA LYS A 4 -16.95 0.90 14.68
C LYS A 4 -15.71 0.11 14.29
N GLU A 5 -15.62 -0.31 13.03
CA GLU A 5 -14.38 -0.88 12.51
C GLU A 5 -13.30 0.19 12.53
N ILE A 6 -12.17 -0.12 13.16
CA ILE A 6 -11.00 0.74 13.18
C ILE A 6 -10.16 0.38 11.94
N VAL A 7 -10.21 1.23 10.92
CA VAL A 7 -9.38 1.08 9.72
C VAL A 7 -8.05 1.82 9.93
N THR A 8 -6.96 1.07 10.08
CA THR A 8 -5.63 1.65 10.28
C THR A 8 -4.98 2.09 8.96
N ASN A 9 -3.98 2.96 9.03
CA ASN A 9 -3.20 3.33 7.86
C ASN A 9 -2.42 2.14 7.26
N GLN A 10 -2.00 1.20 8.11
CA GLN A 10 -1.38 -0.05 7.69
C GLN A 10 -2.33 -0.87 6.79
N MET A 11 -3.59 -1.03 7.20
CA MET A 11 -4.59 -1.73 6.40
C MET A 11 -4.86 -1.04 5.05
N LYS A 12 -4.92 0.29 5.04
CA LYS A 12 -5.10 1.07 3.79
C LYS A 12 -3.92 0.89 2.83
N TYR A 13 -2.70 0.88 3.38
CA TYR A 13 -1.50 0.60 2.59
C TYR A 13 -1.50 -0.81 2.04
N GLU A 14 -1.77 -1.83 2.84
CA GLU A 14 -1.80 -3.23 2.40
C GLU A 14 -2.80 -3.45 1.27
N TYR A 15 -4.01 -2.87 1.41
CA TYR A 15 -5.00 -2.90 0.34
C TYR A 15 -4.48 -2.23 -0.94
N SER A 16 -3.91 -1.04 -0.82
CA SER A 16 -3.40 -0.28 -1.97
C SER A 16 -2.23 -1.01 -2.64
N ALA A 17 -1.30 -1.55 -1.85
CA ALA A 17 -0.16 -2.32 -2.34
C ALA A 17 -0.60 -3.57 -3.11
N LYS A 18 -1.65 -4.27 -2.64
CA LYS A 18 -2.24 -5.40 -3.36
C LYS A 18 -2.80 -5.00 -4.72
N VAL A 19 -3.49 -3.86 -4.80
CA VAL A 19 -4.00 -3.35 -6.09
C VAL A 19 -2.86 -3.06 -7.05
N VAL A 20 -1.82 -2.35 -6.60
CA VAL A 20 -0.66 -2.01 -7.45
C VAL A 20 0.12 -3.26 -7.87
N PHE A 21 0.23 -4.27 -7.00
CA PHE A 21 0.80 -5.56 -7.35
C PHE A 21 0.03 -6.25 -8.49
N ASN A 22 -1.31 -6.24 -8.45
CA ASN A 22 -2.10 -6.79 -9.54
C ASN A 22 -1.86 -6.05 -10.86
N LEU A 23 -1.78 -4.71 -10.84
CA LEU A 23 -1.45 -3.93 -12.06
C LEU A 23 -0.08 -4.30 -12.63
N TYR A 24 0.90 -4.56 -11.77
CA TYR A 24 2.22 -5.03 -12.18
C TYR A 24 2.16 -6.44 -12.79
N MET A 25 1.43 -7.37 -12.15
CA MET A 25 1.25 -8.73 -12.67
C MET A 25 0.52 -8.77 -14.01
N ASP A 26 -0.44 -7.87 -14.22
CA ASP A 26 -1.16 -7.68 -15.47
C ASP A 26 -0.32 -6.95 -16.54
N LYS A 27 0.93 -6.60 -16.22
CA LYS A 27 1.88 -5.87 -17.10
C LYS A 27 1.35 -4.50 -17.57
N LEU A 28 0.47 -3.88 -16.79
CA LEU A 28 -0.06 -2.54 -17.07
C LEU A 28 0.89 -1.43 -16.60
N ILE A 29 1.78 -1.75 -15.67
CA ILE A 29 2.85 -0.90 -15.21
C ILE A 29 4.17 -1.68 -15.18
N THR A 30 5.27 -0.97 -15.31
CA THR A 30 6.62 -1.52 -15.21
C THR A 30 7.01 -1.83 -13.76
N GLU A 31 8.09 -2.61 -13.58
CA GLU A 31 8.65 -2.88 -12.25
C GLU A 31 9.10 -1.60 -11.54
N ASP A 32 9.69 -0.66 -12.28
CA ASP A 32 10.13 0.63 -11.72
C ASP A 32 8.95 1.48 -11.25
N GLU A 33 7.88 1.55 -12.03
CA GLU A 33 6.64 2.23 -11.64
C GLU A 33 6.02 1.57 -10.40
N TYR A 34 5.98 0.23 -10.36
CA TYR A 34 5.53 -0.51 -9.18
C TYR A 34 6.32 -0.11 -7.91
N ARG A 35 7.66 -0.11 -7.97
CA ARG A 35 8.54 0.28 -6.85
C ARG A 35 8.34 1.73 -6.41
N ILE A 36 8.22 2.65 -7.37
CA ILE A 36 7.98 4.07 -7.09
C ILE A 36 6.61 4.26 -6.42
N ILE A 37 5.56 3.62 -6.92
CA ILE A 37 4.22 3.73 -6.37
C ILE A 37 4.18 3.18 -4.94
N LEU A 38 4.76 2.01 -4.68
CA LEU A 38 4.80 1.45 -3.31
C LEU A 38 5.53 2.38 -2.33
N THR A 39 6.63 3.00 -2.74
CA THR A 39 7.36 3.96 -1.92
C THR A 39 6.50 5.19 -1.59
N ARG A 40 5.79 5.73 -2.59
CA ARG A 40 4.86 6.85 -2.40
C ARG A 40 3.69 6.47 -1.50
N LEU A 41 3.15 5.26 -1.62
CA LEU A 41 2.06 4.77 -0.77
C LEU A 41 2.50 4.64 0.70
N LYS A 42 3.69 4.09 0.97
CA LYS A 42 4.24 4.04 2.35
C LYS A 42 4.34 5.43 2.97
N ALA A 43 4.89 6.38 2.22
CA ALA A 43 5.01 7.77 2.67
C ALA A 43 3.63 8.42 2.88
N HIS A 44 2.68 8.22 1.96
CA HIS A 44 1.33 8.77 2.04
C HIS A 44 0.58 8.29 3.30
N TYR A 45 0.69 7.00 3.62
CA TYR A 45 0.06 6.42 4.82
C TYR A 45 0.88 6.60 6.11
N LYS A 46 2.04 7.25 6.03
CA LYS A 46 2.95 7.48 7.16
C LYS A 46 3.38 6.17 7.84
N ILE A 47 3.66 5.14 7.06
CA ILE A 47 4.21 3.88 7.58
C ILE A 47 5.71 4.07 7.77
N ILE A 48 6.09 4.27 9.03
CA ILE A 48 7.49 4.33 9.45
C ILE A 48 7.99 2.89 9.55
N GLN A 49 9.08 2.54 8.86
CA GLN A 49 9.79 1.30 9.15
C GLN A 49 10.40 1.44 10.54
N SER A 50 9.86 0.73 11.52
CA SER A 50 10.57 0.48 12.78
C SER A 50 11.81 -0.34 12.41
N ASN A 51 12.97 0.30 12.41
CA ASN A 51 14.24 -0.40 12.47
C ASN A 51 14.44 -0.78 13.94
N ASP A 52 13.93 -1.94 14.36
CA ASP A 52 14.38 -2.65 15.56
C ASP A 52 15.44 -3.68 15.18
#